data_AF-A0AA84ZKD3-F1
#
_entry.id   AF-A0AA84ZKD3-F1
#
_cell.length_a   1.000
_cell.length_b   1.000
_cell.length_c   1.000
_cell.angle_alpha   90.00
_cell.angle_beta   90.00
_cell.angle_gamma   90.00
#
_symmetry.space_group_name_H-M   'P 1'
#
loop_
_entity.id
_entity.type
_entity.pdbx_description
1 polymer ?
#
loop_
_entity_poly.entity_id
_entity_poly.type
_entity_poly.pdbx_seq_one_letter_code
_entity_poly.pdbx_strand_id
1 'polypeptide(L)'
;MASISLLNPKAEFAKAQHAFSINLAAARGLYDVLKTNLGPKGTMKMLVSGAGDIKITKDGNVLLHEMQIQHPTASLIARVATAQDDMTGDGTTSNVLLIAELLKQADVHTSEGLHPRLITEGFDIAANKCLDILSKCRIDCPSEMPDRSTLISVAATSLNTKVHSDLANLLTEHVVDAVLSIRRPNEPLDLHRVELMQMQHRTDMDTTLVKGLVLDHGGRHPDMPKRVTNAFILTCNVSFEYEKTEVNSGFFYKTAEERAALVKSEREFIDSRVQKVIALKRKVCGEDSGGDKPGFVIINQKGIDPFSLDAFAREGILALRRAKKRNMERVTLACGGYALNSVDEMTPDCLGHAGLVYEFVLGEEKYTFIEECKSPQSVTLLMRGPNKHTLNQIKDAVNDGLRAIKNTLEDGKQVFTLVSVYL
;
A
#
# COMPACT_ATOMS: atom_id res chain seq x y z
N MET A 1 39.12 -20.57 34.48
CA MET A 1 38.94 -20.23 33.06
C MET A 1 37.83 -21.11 32.50
N ALA A 2 36.90 -20.56 31.71
CA ALA A 2 35.91 -21.39 31.05
C ALA A 2 36.60 -22.28 30.00
N SER A 3 36.14 -23.52 29.84
CA SER A 3 36.61 -24.47 28.84
C SER A 3 36.65 -23.88 27.42
N ILE A 4 35.73 -22.96 27.09
CA ILE A 4 35.69 -22.28 25.78
C ILE A 4 36.86 -21.31 25.56
N SER A 5 37.43 -20.75 26.62
CA SER A 5 38.60 -19.86 26.55
C SER A 5 39.88 -20.61 26.15
N LEU A 6 39.89 -21.94 26.29
CA LEU A 6 40.99 -22.79 25.82
C LEU A 6 40.93 -23.00 24.30
N LEU A 7 39.74 -22.91 23.70
CA LEU A 7 39.54 -23.06 22.25
C LEU A 7 39.79 -21.77 21.50
N ASN A 8 39.31 -20.64 22.03
CA ASN A 8 39.55 -19.33 21.45
C ASN A 8 39.76 -18.27 22.56
N PRO A 9 40.99 -17.72 22.71
CA PRO A 9 41.29 -16.75 23.76
C PRO A 9 40.63 -15.38 23.53
N LYS A 10 40.13 -15.08 22.32
CA LYS A 10 39.46 -13.82 21.99
C LYS A 10 37.93 -13.92 22.02
N ALA A 11 37.36 -15.07 22.35
CA ALA A 11 35.92 -15.25 22.35
C ALA A 11 35.30 -14.68 23.64
N GLU A 12 34.36 -13.75 23.48
CA GLU A 12 33.50 -13.29 24.56
C GLU A 12 32.36 -14.30 24.78
N PHE A 13 32.09 -14.65 26.03
CA PHE A 13 31.01 -15.57 26.36
C PHE A 13 30.36 -15.19 27.70
N ALA A 14 29.05 -15.37 27.77
CA ALA A 14 28.28 -15.31 29.01
C ALA A 14 27.72 -16.72 29.31
N LYS A 15 27.76 -17.14 30.58
CA LYS A 15 27.26 -18.47 30.99
C LYS A 15 25.92 -18.36 31.70
N ALA A 16 25.01 -19.29 31.40
CA ALA A 16 23.77 -19.57 32.12
C ALA A 16 23.08 -18.31 32.68
N GLN A 17 23.12 -18.10 34.00
CA GLN A 17 22.45 -16.98 34.67
C GLN A 17 22.94 -15.60 34.22
N HIS A 18 24.22 -15.45 33.90
CA HIS A 18 24.76 -14.20 33.36
C HIS A 18 24.22 -13.93 31.94
N ALA A 19 24.16 -14.96 31.10
CA ALA A 19 23.56 -14.84 29.77
C ALA A 19 22.05 -14.51 29.85
N PHE A 20 21.34 -15.12 30.80
CA PHE A 20 19.93 -14.81 31.04
C PHE A 20 19.72 -13.36 31.48
N SER A 21 20.56 -12.84 32.38
CA SER A 21 20.52 -11.45 32.83
C SER A 21 20.77 -10.46 31.69
N ILE A 22 21.74 -10.74 30.80
CA ILE A 22 21.99 -9.92 29.60
C ILE A 22 20.77 -9.91 28.67
N ASN A 23 20.18 -11.09 28.42
CA ASN A 23 18.98 -11.21 27.59
C ASN A 23 17.81 -10.42 28.15
N LEU A 24 17.61 -10.52 29.47
CA LEU A 24 16.55 -9.80 30.18
C LEU A 24 16.76 -8.29 30.15
N ALA A 25 17.99 -7.82 30.34
CA ALA A 25 18.32 -6.40 30.27
C ALA A 25 17.99 -5.82 28.88
N ALA A 26 18.29 -6.56 27.81
CA ALA A 26 17.94 -6.15 26.45
C ALA A 26 16.42 -6.12 26.21
N ALA A 27 15.69 -7.14 26.68
CA ALA A 27 14.23 -7.18 26.58
C ALA A 27 13.56 -6.05 27.38
N ARG A 28 14.05 -5.77 28.60
CA ARG A 28 13.58 -4.64 29.43
C ARG A 28 13.88 -3.29 28.76
N GLY A 29 15.05 -3.14 28.14
CA GLY A 29 15.38 -1.94 27.37
C GLY A 29 14.39 -1.68 26.23
N LEU A 30 14.05 -2.71 25.45
CA LEU A 30 13.01 -2.60 24.41
C LEU A 30 11.62 -2.32 24.99
N TYR A 31 11.28 -2.94 26.12
CA TYR A 31 10.02 -2.69 26.82
C TYR A 31 9.86 -1.23 27.21
N ASP A 32 10.88 -0.63 27.85
CA ASP A 32 10.81 0.76 28.29
C ASP A 32 10.70 1.75 27.12
N VAL A 33 11.32 1.40 25.99
CA VAL A 33 11.15 2.15 24.74
C VAL A 33 9.71 2.00 24.23
N LEU A 34 9.17 0.79 24.12
CA LEU A 34 7.91 0.57 23.41
C LEU A 34 6.65 0.76 24.28
N LYS A 35 6.75 0.70 25.61
CA LYS A 35 5.59 0.81 26.51
C LYS A 35 4.83 2.11 26.34
N THR A 36 5.53 3.19 26.00
CA THR A 36 4.95 4.51 25.81
C THR A 36 4.07 4.58 24.56
N ASN A 37 4.19 3.64 23.63
CA ASN A 37 3.46 3.65 22.37
C ASN A 37 2.11 2.92 22.44
N LEU A 38 1.91 2.08 23.46
CA LEU A 38 0.75 1.20 23.54
C LEU A 38 -0.56 1.99 23.76
N GLY A 39 -1.57 1.67 22.96
CA GLY A 39 -2.94 2.20 23.10
C GLY A 39 -3.13 3.62 22.56
N PRO A 40 -4.37 4.13 22.53
CA PRO A 40 -4.69 5.43 21.93
C PRO A 40 -4.00 6.60 22.64
N LYS A 41 -3.80 6.50 23.96
CA LYS A 41 -3.08 7.50 24.78
C LYS A 41 -1.55 7.38 24.72
N GLY A 42 -1.01 6.46 23.93
CA GLY A 42 0.43 6.34 23.74
C GLY A 42 1.04 7.54 23.00
N THR A 43 2.32 7.80 23.26
CA THR A 43 3.10 8.90 22.70
C THR A 43 3.67 8.54 21.32
N MET A 44 3.67 9.51 20.40
CA MET A 44 4.39 9.42 19.13
C MET A 44 5.90 9.53 19.36
N LYS A 45 6.69 8.82 18.55
CA LYS A 45 8.15 8.97 18.54
C LYS A 45 8.61 9.58 17.23
N MET A 46 9.47 10.59 17.35
CA MET A 46 10.15 11.20 16.22
C MET A 46 11.54 10.59 16.11
N LEU A 47 11.80 9.91 15.00
CA LEU A 47 13.10 9.40 14.62
C LEU A 47 13.74 10.34 13.60
N VAL A 48 15.02 10.62 13.78
CA VAL A 48 15.82 11.39 12.84
C VAL A 48 16.94 10.48 12.35
N SER A 49 16.95 10.18 11.06
CA SER A 49 18.00 9.39 10.43
C SER A 49 19.29 10.20 10.31
N GLY A 50 20.43 9.52 10.12
CA GLY A 50 21.73 10.20 9.90
C GLY A 50 21.74 11.10 8.66
N ALA A 51 20.86 10.85 7.69
CA ALA A 51 20.65 11.70 6.52
C ALA A 51 19.76 12.94 6.80
N GLY A 52 19.26 13.09 8.03
CA GLY A 52 18.33 14.16 8.41
C GLY A 52 16.86 13.90 8.04
N ASP A 53 16.51 12.69 7.55
CA ASP A 53 15.12 12.34 7.31
C ASP A 53 14.37 12.16 8.62
N ILE A 54 13.19 12.76 8.72
CA ILE A 54 12.36 12.78 9.93
C ILE A 54 11.19 11.83 9.71
N LYS A 55 11.08 10.82 10.57
CA LYS A 55 9.95 9.89 10.59
C LYS A 55 9.25 9.96 11.93
N ILE A 56 7.95 10.24 11.92
CA ILE A 56 7.13 10.26 13.12
C ILE A 56 6.26 9.00 13.07
N THR A 57 6.36 8.15 14.08
CA THR A 57 5.56 6.92 14.13
C THR A 57 5.24 6.53 15.56
N LYS A 58 4.13 5.83 15.71
CA LYS A 58 3.73 5.13 16.94
C LYS A 58 3.78 3.63 16.78
N ASP A 59 3.84 3.15 15.55
CA ASP A 59 3.86 1.72 15.29
C ASP A 59 5.21 1.11 15.73
N GLY A 60 5.11 -0.01 16.43
CA GLY A 60 6.25 -0.73 16.97
C GLY A 60 7.10 -1.34 15.87
N ASN A 61 6.49 -1.85 14.79
CA ASN A 61 7.23 -2.47 13.70
C ASN A 61 8.08 -1.44 12.95
N VAL A 62 7.49 -0.28 12.62
CA VAL A 62 8.22 0.82 11.99
C VAL A 62 9.39 1.29 12.87
N LEU A 63 9.19 1.43 14.18
CA LEU A 63 10.26 1.84 15.09
C LEU A 63 11.41 0.81 15.14
N LEU A 64 11.08 -0.47 15.22
CA LEU A 64 12.08 -1.54 15.32
C LEU A 64 12.91 -1.69 14.04
N HIS A 65 12.35 -1.39 12.87
CA HIS A 65 13.08 -1.39 11.60
C HIS A 65 14.00 -0.17 11.43
N GLU A 66 13.56 1.00 11.87
CA GLU A 66 14.33 2.24 11.74
C GLU A 66 15.44 2.34 12.79
N MET A 67 15.27 1.69 13.94
CA MET A 67 16.29 1.63 14.98
C MET A 67 17.41 0.64 14.60
N GLN A 68 18.67 1.10 14.71
CA GLN A 68 19.83 0.23 14.55
C GLN A 68 20.08 -0.59 15.82
N ILE A 69 19.47 -1.78 15.88
CA ILE A 69 19.57 -2.67 17.05
C ILE A 69 20.87 -3.48 16.99
N GLN A 70 21.78 -3.25 17.95
CA GLN A 70 23.05 -3.97 18.07
C GLN A 70 22.94 -5.25 18.92
N HIS A 71 22.08 -5.25 19.94
CA HIS A 71 22.00 -6.37 20.87
C HIS A 71 21.31 -7.58 20.21
N PRO A 72 21.90 -8.80 20.25
CA PRO A 72 21.39 -9.96 19.51
C PRO A 72 19.98 -10.36 19.96
N THR A 73 19.72 -10.37 21.26
CA THR A 73 18.39 -10.70 21.82
C THR A 73 17.32 -9.69 21.40
N ALA A 74 17.67 -8.41 21.34
CA ALA A 74 16.75 -7.38 20.87
C ALA A 74 16.47 -7.53 19.37
N SER A 75 17.47 -7.93 18.58
CA SER A 75 17.28 -8.24 17.14
C SER A 75 16.35 -9.44 16.93
N LEU A 76 16.46 -10.49 17.76
CA LEU A 76 15.53 -11.63 17.72
C LEU A 76 14.10 -11.22 18.06
N ILE A 77 13.91 -10.42 19.13
CA ILE A 77 12.59 -9.90 19.51
C ILE A 77 12.01 -9.01 18.39
N ALA A 78 12.84 -8.17 17.76
CA ALA A 78 12.42 -7.33 16.66
C ALA A 78 11.91 -8.14 15.46
N ARG A 79 12.59 -9.24 15.10
CA ARG A 79 12.15 -10.14 14.02
C ARG A 79 10.80 -10.79 14.30
N VAL A 80 10.49 -11.10 15.56
CA VAL A 80 9.18 -11.61 15.95
C VAL A 80 8.10 -10.54 15.77
N ALA A 81 8.40 -9.28 16.09
CA ALA A 81 7.50 -8.17 15.82
C ALA A 81 7.27 -7.95 14.31
N THR A 82 8.31 -8.07 13.49
CA THR A 82 8.19 -8.04 12.02
C THR A 82 7.29 -9.17 11.51
N ALA A 83 7.50 -10.40 11.99
CA ALA A 83 6.67 -11.54 11.58
C ALA A 83 5.20 -11.36 11.98
N GLN A 84 4.93 -10.75 13.14
CA GLN A 84 3.58 -10.42 13.57
C GLN A 84 2.94 -9.38 12.64
N ASP A 85 3.69 -8.35 12.25
CA ASP A 85 3.21 -7.31 11.33
C ASP A 85 2.92 -7.87 9.94
N ASP A 86 3.80 -8.71 9.41
CA ASP A 86 3.62 -9.31 8.07
C ASP A 86 2.37 -10.18 7.99
N MET A 87 2.06 -10.93 9.06
CA MET A 87 0.90 -11.83 9.11
C MET A 87 -0.41 -11.12 9.49
N THR A 88 -0.37 -10.21 10.46
CA THR A 88 -1.59 -9.61 11.05
C THR A 88 -1.71 -8.11 10.83
N GLY A 89 -0.60 -7.40 10.66
CA GLY A 89 -0.56 -5.94 10.49
C GLY A 89 -0.82 -5.11 11.75
N ASP A 90 -0.97 -5.74 12.92
CA ASP A 90 -1.15 -5.03 14.19
C ASP A 90 -0.60 -5.85 15.37
N GLY A 91 -0.58 -5.26 16.56
CA GLY A 91 -0.18 -5.94 17.80
C GLY A 91 1.33 -6.13 17.96
N THR A 92 2.13 -5.46 17.13
CA THR A 92 3.61 -5.50 17.12
C THR A 92 4.18 -5.04 18.47
N THR A 93 3.67 -3.92 18.98
CA THR A 93 4.05 -3.35 20.28
C THR A 93 3.66 -4.28 21.43
N SER A 94 2.42 -4.77 21.42
CA SER A 94 1.90 -5.67 22.47
C SER A 94 2.72 -6.95 22.57
N ASN A 95 3.14 -7.51 21.45
CA ASN A 95 3.95 -8.73 21.41
C ASN A 95 5.31 -8.53 22.10
N VAL A 96 6.01 -7.42 21.80
CA VAL A 96 7.29 -7.11 22.44
C VAL A 96 7.13 -6.88 23.94
N LEU A 97 6.07 -6.17 24.34
CA LEU A 97 5.79 -5.92 25.76
C LEU A 97 5.47 -7.21 26.51
N LEU A 98 4.72 -8.12 25.90
CA LEU A 98 4.38 -9.42 26.46
C LEU A 98 5.63 -10.28 26.66
N ILE A 99 6.51 -10.36 25.65
CA ILE A 99 7.77 -11.13 25.74
C ILE A 99 8.63 -10.61 26.90
N ALA A 100 8.79 -9.28 27.01
CA ALA A 100 9.64 -8.69 28.04
C ALA A 100 9.06 -8.88 29.45
N GLU A 101 7.75 -8.77 29.62
CA GLU A 101 7.12 -9.00 30.93
C GLU A 101 7.15 -10.50 31.30
N LEU A 102 6.95 -11.42 30.36
CA LEU A 102 7.11 -12.86 30.59
C LEU A 102 8.53 -13.21 31.05
N LEU A 103 9.56 -12.66 30.41
CA LEU A 103 10.95 -12.85 30.82
C LEU A 103 11.22 -12.28 32.22
N LYS A 104 10.60 -11.15 32.56
CA LYS A 104 10.71 -10.56 33.89
C LYS A 104 10.04 -11.41 34.97
N GLN A 105 8.89 -12.01 34.70
CA GLN A 105 8.26 -12.96 35.63
C GLN A 105 9.08 -14.25 35.77
N ALA A 106 9.66 -14.74 34.68
CA ALA A 106 10.56 -15.89 34.72
C ALA A 106 11.84 -15.63 35.54
N ASP A 107 12.36 -14.40 35.52
CA ASP A 107 13.53 -13.99 36.30
C ASP A 107 13.29 -14.11 37.81
N VAL A 108 12.10 -13.75 38.30
CA VAL A 108 11.73 -13.89 39.72
C VAL A 108 11.87 -15.34 40.15
N HIS A 109 11.24 -16.28 39.45
CA HIS A 109 11.31 -17.70 39.80
C HIS A 109 12.69 -18.32 39.59
N THR A 110 13.41 -17.88 38.56
CA THR A 110 14.80 -18.32 38.34
C THR A 110 15.71 -17.84 39.46
N SER A 111 15.47 -16.64 39.99
CA SER A 111 16.22 -16.09 41.13
C SER A 111 15.92 -16.82 42.45
N GLU A 112 14.72 -17.38 42.60
CA GLU A 112 14.34 -18.26 43.72
C GLU A 112 14.96 -19.67 43.62
N GLY A 113 15.64 -19.98 42.51
CA GLY A 113 16.34 -21.25 42.30
C GLY A 113 15.56 -22.28 41.48
N LEU A 114 14.44 -21.89 40.85
CA LEU A 114 13.71 -22.78 39.95
C LEU A 114 14.50 -22.99 38.64
N HIS A 115 14.58 -24.24 38.17
CA HIS A 115 15.25 -24.55 36.92
C HIS A 115 14.46 -23.97 35.73
N PRO A 116 15.07 -23.19 34.80
CA PRO A 116 14.36 -22.51 33.71
C PRO A 116 13.51 -23.44 32.82
N ARG A 117 13.90 -24.71 32.70
CA ARG A 117 13.13 -25.73 31.96
C ARG A 117 11.70 -25.91 32.48
N LEU A 118 11.52 -25.89 33.81
CA LEU A 118 10.19 -26.04 34.42
C LEU A 118 9.32 -24.82 34.12
N ILE A 119 9.92 -23.63 34.05
CA ILE A 119 9.23 -22.39 33.68
C ILE A 119 8.78 -22.47 32.22
N THR A 120 9.64 -22.92 31.31
CA THR A 120 9.27 -23.08 29.89
C THR A 120 8.14 -24.09 29.70
N GLU A 121 8.17 -25.22 30.40
CA GLU A 121 7.08 -26.22 30.35
C GLU A 121 5.78 -25.64 30.94
N GLY A 122 5.87 -24.85 32.01
CA GLY A 122 4.73 -24.12 32.57
C GLY A 122 4.12 -23.13 31.57
N PHE A 123 4.94 -22.41 30.80
CA PHE A 123 4.46 -21.50 29.76
C PHE A 123 3.78 -22.24 28.60
N ASP A 124 4.28 -23.42 28.19
CA ASP A 124 3.63 -24.22 27.15
C ASP A 124 2.23 -24.70 27.60
N ILE A 125 2.11 -25.14 28.85
CA ILE A 125 0.82 -25.54 29.44
C ILE A 125 -0.14 -24.33 29.52
N ALA A 126 0.36 -23.18 29.98
CA ALA A 126 -0.42 -21.96 30.08
C ALA A 126 -0.87 -21.46 28.70
N ALA A 127 -0.01 -21.51 27.68
CA ALA A 127 -0.32 -21.10 26.33
C ALA A 127 -1.48 -21.91 25.73
N ASN A 128 -1.44 -23.24 25.88
CA ASN A 128 -2.54 -24.12 25.46
C ASN A 128 -3.85 -23.75 26.17
N LYS A 129 -3.79 -23.47 27.49
CA LYS A 129 -4.99 -23.07 28.23
C LYS A 129 -5.53 -21.70 27.80
N CYS A 130 -4.65 -20.75 27.49
CA CYS A 130 -5.05 -19.45 26.96
C CYS A 130 -5.75 -19.58 25.60
N LEU A 131 -5.29 -20.48 24.72
CA LEU A 131 -5.96 -20.76 23.44
C LEU A 131 -7.36 -21.36 23.66
N ASP A 132 -7.53 -22.26 24.63
CA ASP A 132 -8.84 -22.79 24.99
C ASP A 132 -9.79 -21.69 25.47
N ILE A 133 -9.30 -20.76 26.30
CA ILE A 133 -10.10 -19.63 26.79
C ILE A 133 -10.45 -18.68 25.65
N LEU A 134 -9.49 -18.35 24.79
CA LEU A 134 -9.70 -17.51 23.62
C LEU A 134 -10.75 -18.10 22.67
N SER A 135 -10.77 -19.44 22.52
CA SER A 135 -11.78 -20.13 21.73
C SER A 135 -13.21 -19.95 22.25
N LYS A 136 -13.36 -19.70 23.57
CA LYS A 136 -14.65 -19.46 24.25
C LYS A 136 -15.03 -17.99 24.28
N CYS A 137 -14.06 -17.09 24.39
CA CYS A 137 -14.29 -15.64 24.46
C CYS A 137 -14.52 -14.98 23.09
N ARG A 138 -14.26 -15.69 21.99
CA ARG A 138 -14.50 -15.17 20.64
C ARG A 138 -15.99 -15.05 20.36
N ILE A 139 -16.37 -13.99 19.67
CA ILE A 139 -17.73 -13.73 19.21
C ILE A 139 -17.73 -13.98 17.71
N ASP A 140 -18.65 -14.81 17.25
CA ASP A 140 -18.81 -15.10 15.83
C ASP A 140 -19.42 -13.88 15.12
N CYS A 141 -18.76 -13.45 14.05
CA CYS A 141 -19.22 -12.42 13.14
C CYS A 141 -19.51 -13.08 11.80
N PRO A 142 -20.79 -13.26 11.42
CA PRO A 142 -21.15 -13.88 10.15
C PRO A 142 -20.45 -13.17 8.99
N SER A 143 -19.57 -13.89 8.30
CA SER A 143 -18.74 -13.36 7.20
C SER A 143 -19.57 -13.06 5.95
N GLU A 144 -20.82 -13.52 5.86
CA GLU A 144 -21.73 -13.26 4.75
C GLU A 144 -22.35 -11.85 4.82
N MET A 145 -22.81 -11.41 5.99
CA MET A 145 -23.31 -10.05 6.24
C MET A 145 -22.59 -9.40 7.43
N PRO A 146 -21.42 -8.79 7.20
CA PRO A 146 -20.77 -7.99 8.23
C PRO A 146 -21.59 -6.73 8.45
N ASP A 147 -22.07 -6.55 9.68
CA ASP A 147 -22.64 -5.29 10.09
C ASP A 147 -21.59 -4.19 9.91
N ARG A 148 -21.92 -3.18 9.08
CA ARG A 148 -21.03 -2.03 8.83
C ARG A 148 -20.57 -1.38 10.13
N SER A 149 -21.45 -1.33 11.14
CA SER A 149 -21.13 -0.82 12.49
C SER A 149 -20.02 -1.60 13.20
N THR A 150 -19.97 -2.91 13.01
CA THR A 150 -18.93 -3.78 13.59
C THR A 150 -17.58 -3.50 12.91
N LEU A 151 -17.57 -3.40 11.57
CA LEU A 151 -16.35 -3.06 10.84
C LEU A 151 -15.83 -1.65 11.18
N ILE A 152 -16.74 -0.68 11.36
CA ILE A 152 -16.40 0.65 11.86
C ILE A 152 -15.74 0.57 13.23
N SER A 153 -16.28 -0.23 14.14
CA SER A 153 -15.72 -0.38 15.50
C SER A 153 -14.33 -1.01 15.49
N VAL A 154 -14.11 -2.02 14.65
CA VAL A 154 -12.79 -2.66 14.46
C VAL A 154 -11.78 -1.67 13.87
N ALA A 155 -12.16 -0.99 12.80
CA ALA A 155 -11.31 -0.01 12.14
C ALA A 155 -10.97 1.17 13.06
N ALA A 156 -11.96 1.68 13.81
CA ALA A 156 -11.74 2.70 14.83
C ALA A 156 -10.78 2.24 15.92
N THR A 157 -10.84 0.97 16.33
CA THR A 157 -9.94 0.42 17.36
C THR A 157 -8.49 0.46 16.89
N SER A 158 -8.20 0.01 15.67
CA SER A 158 -6.83 0.05 15.14
C SER A 158 -6.36 1.48 14.85
N LEU A 159 -7.19 2.31 14.20
CA LEU A 159 -6.83 3.67 13.79
C LEU A 159 -6.61 4.61 14.99
N ASN A 160 -7.45 4.54 16.02
CA ASN A 160 -7.29 5.37 17.23
C ASN A 160 -5.97 5.11 17.96
N THR A 161 -5.30 3.98 17.73
CA THR A 161 -3.97 3.76 18.28
C THR A 161 -2.88 4.56 17.56
N LYS A 162 -3.07 4.95 16.30
CA LYS A 162 -1.99 5.49 15.43
C LYS A 162 -2.18 6.96 15.07
N VAL A 163 -3.42 7.45 15.02
CA VAL A 163 -3.76 8.83 14.65
C VAL A 163 -4.63 9.51 15.70
N HIS A 164 -4.79 10.84 15.57
CA HIS A 164 -5.71 11.61 16.41
C HIS A 164 -7.16 11.14 16.23
N SER A 165 -7.98 11.24 17.28
CA SER A 165 -9.36 10.73 17.30
C SER A 165 -10.23 11.27 16.17
N ASP A 166 -10.11 12.56 15.87
CA ASP A 166 -10.97 13.21 14.87
C ASP A 166 -10.63 12.73 13.46
N LEU A 167 -9.33 12.57 13.18
CA LEU A 167 -8.85 11.97 11.94
C LEU A 167 -9.18 10.48 11.87
N ALA A 168 -9.10 9.75 12.99
CA ALA A 168 -9.47 8.34 13.06
C ALA A 168 -10.93 8.12 12.65
N ASN A 169 -11.85 8.97 13.13
CA ASN A 169 -13.27 8.87 12.79
C ASN A 169 -13.51 9.04 11.29
N LEU A 170 -12.87 10.04 10.66
CA LEU A 170 -12.94 10.25 9.21
C LEU A 170 -12.37 9.05 8.44
N LEU A 171 -11.17 8.61 8.79
CA LEU A 171 -10.50 7.49 8.12
C LEU A 171 -11.27 6.19 8.30
N THR A 172 -11.92 5.97 9.44
CA THR A 172 -12.69 4.75 9.73
C THR A 172 -13.78 4.54 8.68
N GLU A 173 -14.55 5.58 8.35
CA GLU A 173 -15.59 5.49 7.34
C GLU A 173 -15.01 5.17 5.95
N HIS A 174 -13.94 5.86 5.57
CA HIS A 174 -13.28 5.67 4.29
C HIS A 174 -12.66 4.27 4.13
N VAL A 175 -12.02 3.75 5.17
CA VAL A 175 -11.39 2.42 5.16
C VAL A 175 -12.45 1.33 5.06
N VAL A 176 -13.55 1.44 5.80
CA VAL A 176 -14.65 0.46 5.74
C VAL A 176 -15.32 0.48 4.35
N ASP A 177 -15.63 1.67 3.84
CA ASP A 177 -16.25 1.81 2.51
C ASP A 177 -15.31 1.31 1.39
N ALA A 178 -14.00 1.48 1.54
CA ALA A 178 -13.01 0.94 0.61
C ALA A 178 -13.01 -0.60 0.58
N VAL A 179 -13.01 -1.24 1.75
CA VAL A 179 -13.04 -2.70 1.85
C VAL A 179 -14.36 -3.28 1.33
N LEU A 180 -15.49 -2.65 1.66
CA LEU A 180 -16.80 -3.06 1.17
C LEU A 180 -16.92 -2.96 -0.36
N SER A 181 -16.26 -1.97 -0.98
CA SER A 181 -16.25 -1.80 -2.44
C SER A 181 -15.45 -2.88 -3.17
N ILE A 182 -14.40 -3.40 -2.53
CA ILE A 182 -13.51 -4.41 -3.14
C ILE A 182 -14.03 -5.84 -2.97
N ARG A 183 -14.86 -6.06 -1.95
CA ARG A 183 -15.33 -7.40 -1.58
C ARG A 183 -16.11 -8.05 -2.71
N ARG A 184 -15.71 -9.27 -3.07
CA ARG A 184 -16.49 -10.17 -3.92
C ARG A 184 -17.00 -11.35 -3.09
N PRO A 185 -18.23 -11.85 -3.33
CA PRO A 185 -18.66 -13.09 -2.72
C PRO A 185 -17.73 -14.22 -3.15
N ASN A 186 -17.24 -15.02 -2.20
CA ASN A 186 -16.41 -16.22 -2.40
C ASN A 186 -14.94 -16.01 -2.83
N GLU A 187 -14.40 -14.80 -2.77
CA GLU A 187 -12.97 -14.53 -3.03
C GLU A 187 -12.31 -13.97 -1.76
N PRO A 188 -11.08 -14.41 -1.39
CA PRO A 188 -10.33 -13.77 -0.32
C PRO A 188 -10.07 -12.30 -0.62
N LEU A 189 -10.07 -11.47 0.42
CA LEU A 189 -9.90 -10.02 0.26
C LEU A 189 -8.45 -9.70 -0.12
N ASP A 190 -8.27 -9.17 -1.32
CA ASP A 190 -6.99 -8.65 -1.79
C ASP A 190 -6.86 -7.14 -1.54
N LEU A 191 -5.97 -6.76 -0.62
CA LEU A 191 -5.70 -5.37 -0.27
C LEU A 191 -4.95 -4.62 -1.39
N HIS A 192 -4.32 -5.31 -2.34
CA HIS A 192 -3.67 -4.65 -3.47
C HIS A 192 -4.66 -3.87 -4.35
N ARG A 193 -5.95 -4.22 -4.29
CA ARG A 193 -7.03 -3.50 -4.97
C ARG A 193 -7.32 -2.11 -4.38
N VAL A 194 -6.89 -1.83 -3.14
CA VAL A 194 -6.85 -0.47 -2.59
C VAL A 194 -5.55 0.18 -3.03
N GLU A 195 -5.60 1.31 -3.73
CA GLU A 195 -4.42 2.18 -3.86
C GLU A 195 -4.40 3.20 -2.74
N LEU A 196 -3.21 3.37 -2.14
CA LEU A 196 -2.93 4.40 -1.17
C LEU A 196 -2.15 5.51 -1.87
N MET A 197 -2.84 6.59 -2.24
CA MET A 197 -2.21 7.75 -2.89
C MET A 197 -1.96 8.85 -1.86
N GLN A 198 -0.76 9.39 -1.85
CA GLN A 198 -0.37 10.51 -1.01
C GLN A 198 -0.32 11.77 -1.87
N MET A 199 -0.91 12.86 -1.37
CA MET A 199 -0.86 14.18 -2.01
C MET A 199 -0.49 15.21 -0.96
N GLN A 200 0.60 15.93 -1.18
CA GLN A 200 1.03 17.02 -0.29
C GLN A 200 0.17 18.26 -0.54
N HIS A 201 -0.95 18.36 0.16
CA HIS A 201 -1.90 19.44 0.02
C HIS A 201 -2.70 19.68 1.29
N ARG A 202 -2.92 20.96 1.63
CA ARG A 202 -3.81 21.42 2.71
C ARG A 202 -3.58 20.66 4.04
N THR A 203 -4.65 20.10 4.58
CA THR A 203 -4.74 19.44 5.88
C THR A 203 -4.98 17.94 5.69
N ASP A 204 -4.61 17.18 6.70
CA ASP A 204 -4.86 15.74 6.83
C ASP A 204 -6.36 15.38 6.85
N MET A 205 -7.19 16.27 7.36
CA MET A 205 -8.66 16.15 7.38
C MET A 205 -9.31 16.18 5.98
N ASP A 206 -8.59 16.58 4.93
CA ASP A 206 -9.12 16.61 3.54
C ASP A 206 -8.91 15.25 2.82
N THR A 207 -8.58 14.19 3.56
CA THR A 207 -8.44 12.83 3.02
C THR A 207 -9.78 12.34 2.48
N THR A 208 -9.78 11.72 1.30
CA THR A 208 -11.00 11.32 0.59
C THR A 208 -10.89 9.91 0.04
N LEU A 209 -12.02 9.19 0.04
CA LEU A 209 -12.17 7.94 -0.68
C LEU A 209 -12.66 8.22 -2.10
N VAL A 210 -11.83 7.87 -3.08
CA VAL A 210 -12.18 7.94 -4.50
C VAL A 210 -12.62 6.54 -4.95
N LYS A 211 -13.89 6.41 -5.36
CA LYS A 211 -14.45 5.17 -5.95
C LYS A 211 -13.98 4.99 -7.40
N GLY A 212 -12.68 4.76 -7.54
CA GLY A 212 -11.98 4.63 -8.80
C GLY A 212 -10.47 4.73 -8.56
N LEU A 213 -9.74 5.30 -9.52
CA LEU A 213 -8.28 5.38 -9.45
C LEU A 213 -7.75 6.80 -9.55
N VAL A 214 -6.82 7.15 -8.66
CA VAL A 214 -6.00 8.36 -8.79
C VAL A 214 -4.61 8.00 -9.30
N LEU A 215 -4.20 8.62 -10.38
CA LEU A 215 -2.87 8.46 -10.97
C LEU A 215 -2.00 9.67 -10.66
N ASP A 216 -0.71 9.44 -10.40
CA ASP A 216 0.32 10.44 -10.12
C ASP A 216 0.87 11.11 -11.39
N HIS A 217 0.20 10.91 -12.52
CA HIS A 217 0.57 11.46 -13.82
C HIS A 217 -0.64 12.14 -14.46
N GLY A 218 -0.38 13.21 -15.21
CA GLY A 218 -1.36 13.93 -16.01
C GLY A 218 -0.94 14.07 -17.47
N GLY A 219 -1.79 14.70 -18.27
CA GLY A 219 -1.51 15.03 -19.66
C GLY A 219 -0.31 15.98 -19.75
N ARG A 220 0.65 15.68 -20.63
CA ARG A 220 1.86 16.52 -20.77
C ARG A 220 1.69 17.64 -21.79
N HIS A 221 0.83 17.45 -22.77
CA HIS A 221 0.58 18.47 -23.79
C HIS A 221 -0.45 19.49 -23.27
N PRO A 222 -0.23 20.81 -23.45
CA PRO A 222 -1.12 21.84 -22.93
C PRO A 222 -2.54 21.78 -23.52
N ASP A 223 -2.66 21.39 -24.79
CA ASP A 223 -3.95 21.31 -25.50
C ASP A 223 -4.73 20.01 -25.22
N MET A 224 -4.22 19.13 -24.35
CA MET A 224 -4.98 17.95 -23.94
C MET A 224 -6.19 18.34 -23.07
N PRO A 225 -7.31 17.61 -23.18
CA PRO A 225 -8.50 17.92 -22.40
C PRO A 225 -8.24 17.65 -20.91
N LYS A 226 -8.43 18.68 -20.08
CA LYS A 226 -8.27 18.57 -18.62
C LYS A 226 -9.43 17.87 -17.94
N ARG A 227 -10.60 17.82 -18.59
CA ARG A 227 -11.80 17.17 -18.07
C ARG A 227 -12.48 16.43 -19.21
N VAL A 228 -12.80 15.18 -18.96
CA VAL A 228 -13.35 14.22 -19.93
C VAL A 228 -14.53 13.53 -19.26
N THR A 229 -15.74 13.84 -19.72
CA THR A 229 -16.99 13.18 -19.30
C THR A 229 -17.25 11.94 -20.15
N ASN A 230 -17.85 10.91 -19.58
CA ASN A 230 -18.12 9.62 -20.22
C ASN A 230 -16.89 9.10 -20.99
N ALA A 231 -15.81 8.87 -20.24
CA ALA A 231 -14.52 8.49 -20.77
C ALA A 231 -14.43 6.98 -21.05
N PHE A 232 -14.12 6.64 -22.30
CA PHE A 232 -13.58 5.34 -22.65
C PHE A 232 -12.08 5.31 -22.37
N ILE A 233 -11.65 4.32 -21.59
CA ILE A 233 -10.27 4.20 -21.14
C ILE A 233 -9.61 3.04 -21.89
N LEU A 234 -8.58 3.38 -22.66
CA LEU A 234 -7.70 2.43 -23.31
C LEU A 234 -6.45 2.22 -22.45
N THR A 235 -6.29 1.01 -21.92
CA THR A 235 -5.09 0.59 -21.19
C THR A 235 -4.14 -0.15 -22.13
N CYS A 236 -2.93 0.38 -22.32
CA CYS A 236 -1.92 -0.21 -23.21
C CYS A 236 -0.55 -0.37 -22.57
N ASN A 237 0.21 -1.34 -23.08
CA ASN A 237 1.63 -1.55 -22.81
C ASN A 237 2.46 -1.49 -24.12
N VAL A 238 2.14 -0.53 -24.99
CA VAL A 238 2.81 -0.34 -26.29
C VAL A 238 3.64 0.92 -26.27
N SER A 239 4.82 0.91 -26.88
CA SER A 239 5.62 2.12 -26.99
C SER A 239 5.10 3.00 -28.12
N PHE A 240 4.78 4.24 -27.77
CA PHE A 240 4.57 5.34 -28.71
C PHE A 240 5.79 6.28 -28.72
N GLU A 241 6.97 5.75 -28.37
CA GLU A 241 8.24 6.45 -28.46
C GLU A 241 9.11 5.83 -29.55
N TYR A 242 10.07 6.62 -30.02
CA TYR A 242 11.14 6.12 -30.87
C TYR A 242 11.93 5.03 -30.12
N GLU A 243 11.82 3.81 -30.61
CA GLU A 243 12.56 2.65 -30.11
C GLU A 243 13.77 2.42 -31.01
N LYS A 244 14.96 2.36 -30.41
CA LYS A 244 16.13 1.84 -31.10
C LYS A 244 15.95 0.33 -31.30
N THR A 245 16.48 -0.18 -32.40
CA THR A 245 16.53 -1.62 -32.65
C THR A 245 17.33 -2.32 -31.56
N GLU A 246 16.87 -3.49 -31.11
CA GLU A 246 17.57 -4.29 -30.09
C GLU A 246 18.93 -4.80 -30.60
N VAL A 247 18.99 -5.11 -31.90
CA VAL A 247 20.24 -5.38 -32.60
C VAL A 247 20.87 -4.05 -32.98
N ASN A 248 22.19 -3.94 -32.84
CA ASN A 248 22.95 -2.77 -33.29
C ASN A 248 22.76 -2.56 -34.80
N SER A 249 21.81 -1.71 -35.17
CA SER A 249 21.56 -1.29 -36.54
C SER A 249 22.08 0.13 -36.72
N GLY A 250 23.08 0.27 -37.60
CA GLY A 250 23.58 1.57 -38.05
C GLY A 250 23.05 1.85 -39.45
N PHE A 251 22.46 3.02 -39.66
CA PHE A 251 22.10 3.48 -41.00
C PHE A 251 23.28 4.20 -41.64
N PHE A 252 23.63 3.81 -42.86
CA PHE A 252 24.59 4.54 -43.70
C PHE A 252 23.81 5.25 -44.80
N TYR A 253 23.97 6.56 -44.90
CA TYR A 253 23.37 7.39 -45.96
C TYR A 253 24.48 8.21 -46.62
N LYS A 254 24.34 8.45 -47.93
CA LYS A 254 25.30 9.26 -48.71
C LYS A 254 24.72 10.61 -49.11
N THR A 255 23.39 10.70 -49.24
CA THR A 255 22.69 11.93 -49.65
C THR A 255 21.81 12.48 -48.54
N ALA A 256 21.50 13.78 -48.61
CA ALA A 256 20.59 14.43 -47.65
C ALA A 256 19.14 13.93 -47.80
N GLU A 257 18.72 13.58 -49.01
CA GLU A 257 17.38 13.04 -49.30
C GLU A 257 17.19 11.64 -48.68
N GLU A 258 18.19 10.76 -48.80
CA GLU A 258 18.18 9.45 -48.13
C GLU A 258 18.05 9.60 -46.60
N ARG A 259 18.77 10.56 -46.01
CA ARG A 259 18.67 10.85 -44.57
C ARG A 259 17.25 11.27 -44.18
N ALA A 260 16.62 12.14 -44.95
CA ALA A 260 15.26 12.61 -44.66
C ALA A 260 14.23 11.48 -44.81
N ALA A 261 14.37 10.65 -45.84
CA ALA A 261 13.50 9.49 -46.06
C ALA A 261 13.62 8.45 -44.92
N LEU A 262 14.83 8.19 -44.42
CA LEU A 262 15.05 7.27 -43.30
C LEU A 262 14.38 7.76 -42.02
N VAL A 263 14.57 9.04 -41.65
CA VAL A 263 13.91 9.64 -40.48
C VAL A 263 12.38 9.55 -40.60
N LYS A 264 11.84 9.72 -41.81
CA LYS A 264 10.42 9.56 -42.06
C LYS A 264 9.98 8.11 -41.90
N SER A 265 10.72 7.14 -42.45
CA SER A 265 10.39 5.71 -42.36
C SER A 265 10.42 5.17 -40.93
N GLU A 266 11.38 5.60 -40.11
CA GLU A 266 11.43 5.25 -38.69
C GLU A 266 10.18 5.74 -37.95
N ARG A 267 9.69 6.92 -38.35
CA ARG A 267 8.53 7.55 -37.75
C ARG A 267 7.20 7.01 -38.28
N GLU A 268 7.13 6.60 -39.54
CA GLU A 268 5.95 5.95 -40.14
C GLU A 268 5.50 4.74 -39.32
N PHE A 269 6.42 4.02 -38.70
CA PHE A 269 6.09 2.93 -37.80
C PHE A 269 5.28 3.39 -36.58
N ILE A 270 5.69 4.48 -35.92
CA ILE A 270 5.00 5.05 -34.76
C ILE A 270 3.68 5.70 -35.19
N ASP A 271 3.71 6.46 -36.28
CA ASP A 271 2.54 7.13 -36.84
C ASP A 271 1.47 6.09 -37.22
N SER A 272 1.84 4.92 -37.74
CA SER A 272 0.89 3.83 -38.03
C SER A 272 0.19 3.29 -36.77
N ARG A 273 0.90 3.20 -35.63
CA ARG A 273 0.33 2.80 -34.34
C ARG A 273 -0.61 3.88 -33.80
N VAL A 274 -0.19 5.14 -33.85
CA VAL A 274 -1.01 6.29 -33.43
C VAL A 274 -2.29 6.37 -34.26
N GLN A 275 -2.19 6.21 -35.59
CA GLN A 275 -3.34 6.22 -36.49
C GLN A 275 -4.35 5.12 -36.16
N LYS A 276 -3.90 3.91 -35.79
CA LYS A 276 -4.80 2.83 -35.36
C LYS A 276 -5.58 3.21 -34.09
N VAL A 277 -4.94 3.87 -33.13
CA VAL A 277 -5.61 4.34 -31.91
C VAL A 277 -6.61 5.46 -32.23
N ILE A 278 -6.24 6.39 -33.10
CA ILE A 278 -7.14 7.45 -33.58
C ILE A 278 -8.33 6.85 -34.34
N ALA A 279 -8.11 5.83 -35.17
CA ALA A 279 -9.17 5.13 -35.88
C ALA A 279 -10.14 4.46 -34.90
N LEU A 280 -9.64 3.83 -33.83
CA LEU A 280 -10.47 3.26 -32.78
C LEU A 280 -11.28 4.34 -32.05
N LYS A 281 -10.65 5.46 -31.69
CA LYS A 281 -11.38 6.61 -31.13
C LYS A 281 -12.53 7.02 -32.05
N ARG A 282 -12.27 7.21 -33.35
CA ARG A 282 -13.29 7.63 -34.30
C ARG A 282 -14.42 6.62 -34.46
N LYS A 283 -14.15 5.32 -34.32
CA LYS A 283 -15.21 4.29 -34.30
C LYS A 283 -16.11 4.38 -33.07
N VAL A 284 -15.52 4.63 -31.89
CA VAL A 284 -16.25 4.62 -30.61
C VAL A 284 -16.92 5.97 -30.32
N CYS A 285 -16.28 7.07 -30.73
CA CYS A 285 -16.74 8.43 -30.48
C CYS A 285 -17.42 9.09 -31.68
N GLY A 286 -17.47 8.41 -32.84
CA GLY A 286 -17.99 8.97 -34.10
C GLY A 286 -19.50 8.76 -34.31
N GLU A 287 -20.16 7.97 -33.47
CA GLU A 287 -21.62 7.97 -33.43
C GLU A 287 -22.07 9.20 -32.63
N ASP A 288 -22.55 10.23 -33.33
CA ASP A 288 -23.27 11.38 -32.78
C ASP A 288 -24.56 10.92 -32.07
N SER A 289 -24.40 10.21 -30.95
CA SER A 289 -25.45 10.03 -29.96
C SER A 289 -25.64 11.40 -29.31
N GLY A 290 -26.81 12.02 -29.48
CA GLY A 290 -27.14 13.38 -29.04
C GLY A 290 -27.14 13.63 -27.52
N GLY A 291 -26.06 13.24 -26.84
CA GLY A 291 -25.70 13.55 -25.46
C GLY A 291 -24.22 13.98 -25.36
N ASP A 292 -23.72 14.15 -24.13
CA ASP A 292 -22.33 14.55 -23.85
C ASP A 292 -21.33 13.70 -24.65
N LYS A 293 -20.49 14.36 -25.46
CA LYS A 293 -19.52 13.71 -26.35
C LYS A 293 -18.69 12.69 -25.56
N PRO A 294 -18.66 11.41 -25.98
CA PRO A 294 -17.86 10.40 -25.30
C PRO A 294 -16.38 10.78 -25.38
N GLY A 295 -15.75 10.75 -24.22
CA GLY A 295 -14.34 11.02 -24.06
C GLY A 295 -13.47 9.82 -24.38
N PHE A 296 -12.21 10.06 -24.73
CA PHE A 296 -11.23 8.99 -24.93
C PHE A 296 -9.95 9.28 -24.16
N VAL A 297 -9.55 8.35 -23.31
CA VAL A 297 -8.38 8.45 -22.42
C VAL A 297 -7.47 7.26 -22.69
N ILE A 298 -6.18 7.51 -22.88
CA ILE A 298 -5.15 6.48 -23.03
C ILE A 298 -4.32 6.45 -21.76
N ILE A 299 -4.16 5.27 -21.18
CA ILE A 299 -3.25 5.01 -20.07
C ILE A 299 -2.21 4.03 -20.57
N ASN A 300 -1.02 4.55 -20.88
CA ASN A 300 0.09 3.75 -21.36
C ASN A 300 1.12 3.49 -20.27
N GLN A 301 1.54 2.22 -20.14
CA GLN A 301 2.67 1.84 -19.29
C GLN A 301 3.99 2.33 -19.86
N LYS A 302 4.15 2.34 -21.18
CA LYS A 302 5.35 2.83 -21.85
C LYS A 302 5.27 4.34 -22.08
N GLY A 303 6.32 4.87 -22.68
CA GLY A 303 6.42 6.26 -23.01
C GLY A 303 5.58 6.68 -24.22
N ILE A 304 5.45 8.00 -24.40
CA ILE A 304 4.81 8.64 -25.56
C ILE A 304 5.71 9.81 -25.97
N ASP A 305 6.08 9.85 -27.25
CA ASP A 305 6.92 10.91 -27.81
C ASP A 305 6.13 12.22 -27.99
N PRO A 306 6.82 13.38 -28.09
CA PRO A 306 6.15 14.67 -28.24
C PRO A 306 5.23 14.73 -29.46
N PHE A 307 5.60 14.12 -30.57
CA PHE A 307 4.81 14.18 -31.79
C PHE A 307 3.52 13.34 -31.72
N SER A 308 3.55 12.17 -31.09
CA SER A 308 2.32 11.41 -30.82
C SER A 308 1.46 12.14 -29.80
N LEU A 309 2.05 12.82 -28.80
CA LEU A 309 1.29 13.67 -27.87
C LEU A 309 0.55 14.79 -28.63
N ASP A 310 1.18 15.45 -29.60
CA ASP A 310 0.53 16.46 -30.44
C ASP A 310 -0.61 15.86 -31.28
N ALA A 311 -0.40 14.66 -31.83
CA ALA A 311 -1.42 13.95 -32.61
C ALA A 311 -2.63 13.58 -31.74
N PHE A 312 -2.39 13.08 -30.52
CA PHE A 312 -3.43 12.79 -29.54
C PHE A 312 -4.14 14.06 -29.05
N ALA A 313 -3.40 15.14 -28.83
CA ALA A 313 -3.97 16.42 -28.41
C ALA A 313 -4.86 17.04 -29.49
N ARG A 314 -4.46 16.99 -30.77
CA ARG A 314 -5.29 17.46 -31.91
C ARG A 314 -6.62 16.74 -32.00
N GLU A 315 -6.63 15.45 -31.73
CA GLU A 315 -7.87 14.67 -31.69
C GLU A 315 -8.64 14.88 -30.38
N GLY A 316 -8.07 15.50 -29.35
CA GLY A 316 -8.69 15.69 -28.04
C GLY A 316 -8.69 14.41 -27.21
N ILE A 317 -7.60 13.64 -27.23
CA ILE A 317 -7.38 12.45 -26.40
C ILE A 317 -6.51 12.83 -25.21
N LEU A 318 -6.95 12.47 -24.00
CA LEU A 318 -6.09 12.57 -22.82
C LEU A 318 -5.14 11.38 -22.79
N ALA A 319 -3.85 11.60 -23.07
CA ALA A 319 -2.85 10.54 -23.10
C ALA A 319 -1.91 10.62 -21.89
N LEU A 320 -1.94 9.56 -21.07
CA LEU A 320 -1.05 9.35 -19.95
C LEU A 320 0.06 8.40 -20.35
N ARG A 321 1.29 8.75 -19.96
CA ARG A 321 2.50 7.98 -20.25
C ARG A 321 3.14 7.46 -18.97
N ARG A 322 3.87 6.35 -19.07
CA ARG A 322 4.67 5.76 -17.98
C ARG A 322 3.84 5.43 -16.74
N ALA A 323 2.60 4.95 -16.93
CA ALA A 323 1.79 4.45 -15.83
C ALA A 323 2.45 3.23 -15.17
N LYS A 324 2.37 3.15 -13.83
CA LYS A 324 2.91 2.00 -13.08
C LYS A 324 2.14 0.73 -13.46
N LYS A 325 2.86 -0.39 -13.64
CA LYS A 325 2.26 -1.70 -13.97
C LYS A 325 1.11 -2.08 -13.01
N ARG A 326 1.32 -1.89 -11.70
CA ARG A 326 0.29 -2.13 -10.67
C ARG A 326 -0.99 -1.32 -10.88
N ASN A 327 -0.88 -0.12 -11.44
CA ASN A 327 -2.04 0.73 -11.70
C ASN A 327 -2.82 0.22 -12.92
N MET A 328 -2.16 -0.44 -13.89
CA MET A 328 -2.85 -1.04 -15.04
C MET A 328 -3.84 -2.11 -14.59
N GLU A 329 -3.42 -3.02 -13.71
CA GLU A 329 -4.27 -4.06 -13.14
C GLU A 329 -5.45 -3.47 -12.35
N ARG A 330 -5.22 -2.34 -11.66
CA ARG A 330 -6.28 -1.63 -10.94
C ARG A 330 -7.25 -0.90 -11.85
N VAL A 331 -6.77 -0.26 -12.92
CA VAL A 331 -7.62 0.39 -13.92
C VAL A 331 -8.53 -0.65 -14.58
N THR A 332 -8.00 -1.83 -14.93
CA THR A 332 -8.82 -2.90 -15.52
C THR A 332 -9.91 -3.36 -14.57
N LEU A 333 -9.61 -3.49 -13.27
CA LEU A 333 -10.58 -3.86 -12.24
C LEU A 333 -11.59 -2.73 -11.94
N ALA A 334 -11.17 -1.48 -11.98
CA ALA A 334 -12.05 -0.34 -11.71
C ALA A 334 -12.99 -0.04 -12.89
N CYS A 335 -12.46 -0.03 -14.12
CA CYS A 335 -13.16 0.46 -15.31
C CYS A 335 -13.72 -0.66 -16.20
N GLY A 336 -13.31 -1.92 -16.01
CA GLY A 336 -13.85 -3.08 -16.73
C GLY A 336 -13.28 -3.32 -18.13
N GLY A 337 -12.05 -2.90 -18.41
CA GLY A 337 -11.37 -3.12 -19.71
C GLY A 337 -10.24 -4.14 -19.66
N TYR A 338 -9.66 -4.47 -20.82
CA TYR A 338 -8.50 -5.37 -20.94
C TYR A 338 -7.23 -4.57 -21.22
N ALA A 339 -6.13 -4.91 -20.54
CA ALA A 339 -4.83 -4.32 -20.81
C ALA A 339 -4.25 -4.88 -22.11
N LEU A 340 -4.11 -4.02 -23.13
CA LEU A 340 -3.64 -4.40 -24.46
C LEU A 340 -2.12 -4.34 -24.58
N ASN A 341 -1.53 -5.40 -25.13
CA ASN A 341 -0.10 -5.48 -25.41
C ASN A 341 0.26 -5.08 -26.85
N SER A 342 -0.70 -5.16 -27.78
CA SER A 342 -0.53 -4.73 -29.17
C SER A 342 -1.69 -3.84 -29.61
N VAL A 343 -1.42 -2.98 -30.60
CA VAL A 343 -2.37 -2.04 -31.21
C VAL A 343 -3.14 -2.70 -32.36
N ASP A 344 -2.72 -3.88 -32.81
CA ASP A 344 -3.29 -4.53 -33.99
C ASP A 344 -4.65 -5.19 -33.70
N GLU A 345 -4.86 -5.66 -32.48
CA GLU A 345 -6.05 -6.41 -32.05
C GLU A 345 -7.02 -5.55 -31.20
N MET A 346 -7.04 -4.23 -31.40
CA MET A 346 -7.91 -3.37 -30.60
C MET A 346 -9.36 -3.46 -31.09
N THR A 347 -10.24 -3.94 -30.21
CA THR A 347 -11.70 -3.91 -30.40
C THR A 347 -12.34 -2.93 -29.42
N PRO A 348 -13.53 -2.38 -29.72
CA PRO A 348 -14.27 -1.52 -28.79
C PRO A 348 -14.56 -2.20 -27.44
N ASP A 349 -14.72 -3.52 -27.44
CA ASP A 349 -15.01 -4.33 -26.24
C ASP A 349 -13.83 -4.38 -25.26
N CYS A 350 -12.61 -4.07 -25.72
CA CYS A 350 -11.43 -4.03 -24.85
C CYS A 350 -11.38 -2.78 -23.96
N LEU A 351 -12.21 -1.75 -24.25
CA LEU A 351 -12.16 -0.46 -23.56
C LEU A 351 -12.85 -0.52 -22.20
N GLY A 352 -12.22 0.10 -21.20
CA GLY A 352 -12.86 0.39 -19.93
C GLY A 352 -13.78 1.62 -20.03
N HIS A 353 -14.67 1.78 -19.06
CA HIS A 353 -15.58 2.92 -18.99
C HIS A 353 -15.51 3.62 -17.63
N ALA A 354 -15.39 4.95 -17.64
CA ALA A 354 -15.47 5.82 -16.46
C ALA A 354 -16.40 7.02 -16.74
N GLY A 355 -17.24 7.40 -15.77
CA GLY A 355 -18.15 8.54 -15.94
C GLY A 355 -17.42 9.88 -15.98
N LEU A 356 -16.36 10.04 -15.19
CA LEU A 356 -15.60 11.28 -15.15
C LEU A 356 -14.09 10.99 -15.03
N VAL A 357 -13.31 11.58 -15.94
CA VAL A 357 -11.86 11.63 -15.83
C VAL A 357 -11.42 13.09 -15.87
N TYR A 358 -10.69 13.54 -14.87
CA TYR A 358 -10.17 14.90 -14.84
C TYR A 358 -8.75 14.99 -14.30
N GLU A 359 -8.01 15.96 -14.81
CA GLU A 359 -6.67 16.30 -14.36
C GLU A 359 -6.77 17.41 -13.30
N PHE A 360 -6.26 17.11 -12.11
CA PHE A 360 -6.04 18.06 -11.04
C PHE A 360 -4.56 18.45 -11.01
N VAL A 361 -4.29 19.73 -11.25
CA VAL A 361 -2.92 20.26 -11.23
C VAL A 361 -2.68 20.91 -9.88
N LEU A 362 -1.62 20.47 -9.19
CA LEU A 362 -1.17 21.03 -7.93
C LEU A 362 0.28 21.48 -8.05
N GLY A 363 0.48 22.78 -8.25
CA GLY A 363 1.81 23.33 -8.54
C GLY A 363 2.35 22.76 -9.86
N GLU A 364 3.45 22.02 -9.78
CA GLU A 364 4.07 21.31 -10.92
C GLU A 364 3.57 19.86 -11.07
N GLU A 365 2.96 19.30 -10.03
CA GLU A 365 2.45 17.94 -10.03
C GLU A 365 1.06 17.86 -10.67
N LYS A 366 0.80 16.77 -11.37
CA LYS A 366 -0.48 16.53 -12.05
C LYS A 366 -1.03 15.18 -11.62
N TYR A 367 -2.26 15.19 -11.15
CA TYR A 367 -2.98 14.01 -10.70
C TYR A 367 -4.18 13.79 -11.60
N THR A 368 -4.32 12.59 -12.18
CA THR A 368 -5.51 12.24 -12.96
C THR A 368 -6.46 11.43 -12.11
N PHE A 369 -7.67 11.93 -11.94
CA PHE A 369 -8.76 11.27 -11.23
C PHE A 369 -9.61 10.52 -12.22
N ILE A 370 -9.90 9.26 -11.91
CA ILE A 370 -10.85 8.41 -12.62
C ILE A 370 -11.97 8.09 -11.64
N GLU A 371 -13.14 8.67 -11.88
CA GLU A 371 -14.31 8.60 -11.00
C GLU A 371 -15.54 8.07 -11.76
N GLU A 372 -16.57 7.71 -10.99
CA GLU A 372 -17.86 7.23 -11.52
C GLU A 372 -17.71 5.99 -12.42
N CYS A 373 -16.88 5.03 -11.99
CA CYS A 373 -16.81 3.73 -12.65
C CYS A 373 -18.08 2.92 -12.36
N LYS A 374 -18.56 2.13 -13.33
CA LYS A 374 -19.82 1.35 -13.20
C LYS A 374 -19.77 0.31 -12.08
N SER A 375 -18.61 -0.33 -11.88
CA SER A 375 -18.40 -1.32 -10.84
C SER A 375 -16.95 -1.26 -10.32
N PRO A 376 -16.62 -0.30 -9.43
CA PRO A 376 -15.24 -0.10 -8.99
C PRO A 376 -14.83 -1.23 -8.04
N GLN A 377 -14.13 -2.23 -8.56
CA GLN A 377 -13.53 -3.31 -7.76
C GLN A 377 -12.12 -2.94 -7.26
N SER A 378 -11.64 -1.75 -7.64
CA SER A 378 -10.45 -1.11 -7.11
C SER A 378 -10.80 0.33 -6.77
N VAL A 379 -10.33 0.77 -5.61
CA VAL A 379 -10.60 2.10 -5.06
C VAL A 379 -9.30 2.74 -4.62
N THR A 380 -9.29 4.07 -4.54
CA THR A 380 -8.12 4.82 -4.08
C THR A 380 -8.46 5.62 -2.84
N LEU A 381 -7.70 5.40 -1.78
CA LEU A 381 -7.69 6.28 -0.62
C LEU A 381 -6.68 7.39 -0.89
N LEU A 382 -7.18 8.59 -1.18
CA LEU A 382 -6.38 9.78 -1.40
C LEU A 382 -6.13 10.48 -0.07
N MET A 383 -4.95 10.26 0.49
CA MET A 383 -4.50 10.92 1.71
C MET A 383 -3.90 12.28 1.36
N ARG A 384 -4.47 13.32 1.96
CA ARG A 384 -3.93 14.68 1.90
C ARG A 384 -3.22 14.99 3.20
N GLY A 385 -2.33 15.97 3.16
CA GLY A 385 -1.55 16.34 4.33
C GLY A 385 -0.50 17.39 3.99
N PRO A 386 -0.13 18.23 4.96
CA PRO A 386 0.81 19.32 4.72
C PRO A 386 2.24 18.81 4.56
N ASN A 387 2.61 17.77 5.32
CA ASN A 387 3.98 17.30 5.43
C ASN A 387 4.11 15.84 5.00
N LYS A 388 5.29 15.46 4.50
CA LYS A 388 5.58 14.08 4.10
C LYS A 388 5.53 13.10 5.28
N HIS A 389 6.00 13.50 6.46
CA HIS A 389 6.02 12.64 7.65
C HIS A 389 4.61 12.37 8.20
N THR A 390 3.70 13.35 8.14
CA THR A 390 2.29 13.13 8.52
C THR A 390 1.60 12.21 7.50
N LEU A 391 1.86 12.37 6.20
CA LEU A 391 1.32 11.50 5.15
C LEU A 391 1.80 10.04 5.29
N ASN A 392 3.06 9.84 5.67
CA ASN A 392 3.58 8.49 5.93
C ASN A 392 2.92 7.86 7.16
N GLN A 393 2.76 8.62 8.25
CA GLN A 393 2.05 8.15 9.44
C GLN A 393 0.60 7.75 9.14
N ILE A 394 -0.12 8.58 8.38
CA ILE A 394 -1.51 8.28 7.99
C ILE A 394 -1.56 7.04 7.10
N LYS A 395 -0.62 6.91 6.16
CA LYS A 395 -0.52 5.72 5.30
C LYS A 395 -0.32 4.45 6.10
N ASP A 396 0.61 4.46 7.06
CA ASP A 396 0.89 3.31 7.90
C ASP A 396 -0.37 2.96 8.73
N ALA A 397 -1.01 3.97 9.34
CA ALA A 397 -2.26 3.79 10.08
C ALA A 397 -3.40 3.19 9.24
N VAL A 398 -3.59 3.68 8.01
CA VAL A 398 -4.60 3.18 7.08
C VAL A 398 -4.30 1.75 6.65
N ASN A 399 -3.04 1.43 6.35
CA ASN A 399 -2.65 0.07 5.94
C ASN A 399 -2.92 -0.95 7.04
N ASP A 400 -2.64 -0.59 8.29
CA ASP A 400 -2.88 -1.46 9.43
C ASP A 400 -4.37 -1.58 9.74
N GLY A 401 -5.14 -0.49 9.59
CA GLY A 401 -6.60 -0.52 9.66
C GLY A 401 -7.22 -1.43 8.59
N LEU A 402 -6.72 -1.37 7.34
CA LEU A 402 -7.15 -2.25 6.25
C LEU A 402 -6.86 -3.73 6.56
N ARG A 403 -5.67 -4.03 7.09
CA ARG A 403 -5.30 -5.39 7.54
C ARG A 403 -6.17 -5.88 8.69
N ALA A 404 -6.47 -5.03 9.67
CA ALA A 404 -7.34 -5.39 10.80
C ALA A 404 -8.76 -5.77 10.34
N ILE A 405 -9.34 -5.01 9.41
CA ILE A 405 -10.64 -5.35 8.81
C ILE A 405 -10.56 -6.66 8.01
N LYS A 406 -9.50 -6.81 7.21
CA LYS A 406 -9.26 -8.05 6.44
C LYS A 406 -9.28 -9.28 7.35
N ASN A 407 -8.49 -9.26 8.43
CA ASN A 407 -8.41 -10.38 9.38
C ASN A 407 -9.78 -10.70 9.98
N THR A 408 -10.56 -9.67 10.33
CA THR A 408 -11.91 -9.85 10.88
C THR A 408 -12.84 -10.56 9.88
N LEU A 409 -12.73 -10.23 8.58
CA LEU A 409 -13.52 -10.87 7.53
C LEU A 409 -13.06 -12.29 7.21
N GLU A 410 -11.75 -12.56 7.24
CA GLU A 410 -11.19 -13.89 6.99
C GLU A 410 -11.45 -14.86 8.15
N ASP A 411 -11.29 -14.40 9.39
CA ASP A 411 -11.52 -15.21 10.59
C ASP A 411 -13.02 -15.41 10.88
N GLY A 412 -13.87 -14.47 10.43
CA GLY A 412 -15.31 -14.45 10.73
C GLY A 412 -15.60 -14.33 12.23
N LYS A 413 -14.65 -13.81 13.00
CA LYS A 413 -14.67 -13.79 14.46
C LYS A 413 -14.00 -12.54 14.97
N GLN A 414 -14.44 -12.07 16.12
CA GLN A 414 -13.84 -10.94 16.80
C GLN A 414 -13.75 -11.18 18.31
N VAL A 415 -12.92 -10.41 18.97
CA VAL A 415 -12.78 -10.40 20.43
C VAL A 415 -12.86 -8.95 20.89
N PHE A 416 -13.66 -8.68 21.92
CA PHE A 416 -13.71 -7.33 22.50
C PHE A 416 -12.43 -7.04 23.28
N THR A 417 -11.74 -5.96 22.89
CA THR A 417 -10.53 -5.49 23.54
C THR A 417 -10.82 -4.30 24.44
N LEU A 418 -11.17 -4.59 25.69
CA LEU A 418 -11.07 -3.68 26.83
C LEU A 418 -11.16 -4.51 28.11
N VAL A 419 -10.06 -5.15 28.53
CA VAL A 419 -9.90 -5.78 29.86
C VAL A 419 -11.17 -6.54 30.34
N SER A 420 -11.86 -7.22 29.42
CA SER A 420 -13.14 -7.92 29.70
C SER A 420 -13.01 -9.42 29.46
N VAL A 421 -11.82 -9.90 29.09
CA VAL A 421 -11.47 -11.33 29.11
C VAL A 421 -11.32 -11.83 30.57
N TYR A 422 -11.37 -10.93 31.54
CA TYR A 422 -11.54 -11.21 32.97
C TYR A 422 -12.81 -10.53 33.50
N LEU A 423 -13.98 -11.05 33.10
CA LEU A 423 -15.21 -10.94 33.87
C LEU A 423 -16.06 -12.20 33.66
#